data_AF-A0A7Y2ZHR7-F1
#
_entry.id   AF-A0A7Y2ZHR7-F1
#
_cell.length_a   1.000
_cell.length_b   1.000
_cell.length_c   1.000
_cell.angle_alpha   90.00
_cell.angle_beta   90.00
_cell.angle_gamma   90.00
#
_symmetry.space_group_name_H-M   'P 1'
#
loop_
_entity.id
_entity.type
_entity.pdbx_description
1 polymer ?
#
loop_
_entity_poly.entity_id
_entity_poly.type
_entity_poly.pdbx_seq_one_letter_code
_entity_poly.pdbx_strand_id
1 'polypeptide(L)'
;MINHPTMRLLVMAVGPALLTTACSDSGAPLDPNAEPTVLLSVVPEGGATNVDRFAPIVIEFDHELMEGMQAFALLHEGEVTGPEVDGSWALGADRRTLVFTPTAPLSPNATYTIHLGGAMKDANGRDVNLQEHGDHMGGTWASPGMMGAGPQGGGTMGGAMNGEHTGTGWGHATNGSYGMVFSFTTGS
;
A
#
# COMPACT_ATOMS: atom_id res chain seq x y z
N MET A 1 -1.79 4.73 -86.88
CA MET A 1 -0.68 5.71 -86.82
C MET A 1 0.21 5.32 -85.65
N ILE A 2 1.41 4.87 -85.98
CA ILE A 2 2.50 4.52 -85.07
C ILE A 2 3.08 5.82 -84.49
N ASN A 3 3.33 5.87 -83.18
CA ASN A 3 4.43 6.66 -82.62
C ASN A 3 4.78 6.21 -81.18
N HIS A 4 5.90 5.51 -81.05
CA HIS A 4 6.79 5.56 -79.88
C HIS A 4 8.00 6.41 -80.33
N PRO A 5 8.64 7.25 -79.48
CA PRO A 5 9.42 6.84 -78.30
C PRO A 5 9.31 7.88 -77.13
N THR A 6 9.88 7.79 -75.92
CA THR A 6 11.28 7.52 -75.53
C THR A 6 11.35 7.35 -74.01
N MET A 7 12.12 6.35 -73.57
CA MET A 7 12.52 6.05 -72.20
C MET A 7 13.43 7.16 -71.62
N ARG A 8 13.10 7.70 -70.44
CA ARG A 8 14.04 8.44 -69.58
C ARG A 8 14.00 7.87 -68.17
N LEU A 9 15.07 7.13 -67.86
CA LEU A 9 15.44 6.63 -66.54
C LEU A 9 15.77 7.83 -65.63
N LEU A 10 15.07 7.97 -64.50
CA LEU A 10 15.51 8.80 -63.38
C LEU A 10 15.59 7.92 -62.12
N VAL A 11 16.77 7.95 -61.52
CA VAL A 11 17.22 7.20 -60.36
C VAL A 11 16.72 7.85 -59.06
N MET A 12 16.28 6.98 -58.13
CA MET A 12 16.23 7.05 -56.66
C MET A 12 15.82 8.34 -55.91
N ALA A 13 14.79 8.18 -55.06
CA ALA A 13 14.71 8.89 -53.79
C ALA A 13 14.38 7.89 -52.67
N VAL A 14 15.35 7.73 -51.76
CA VAL A 14 15.28 6.97 -50.51
C VAL A 14 14.20 7.59 -49.62
N GLY A 15 13.19 6.81 -49.25
CA GLY A 15 12.18 7.23 -48.29
C GLY A 15 12.71 7.16 -46.86
N PRO A 16 12.62 8.21 -46.05
CA PRO A 16 12.77 8.07 -44.61
C PRO A 16 11.45 7.58 -44.01
N ALA A 17 11.49 6.36 -43.46
CA ALA A 17 10.50 5.87 -42.53
C ALA A 17 10.53 6.74 -41.26
N LEU A 18 9.40 7.38 -40.94
CA LEU A 18 9.16 8.01 -39.66
C LEU A 18 8.02 7.23 -38.97
N LEU A 19 8.37 6.12 -38.33
CA LEU A 19 7.50 5.50 -37.33
C LEU A 19 7.72 6.26 -36.02
N THR A 20 6.93 7.31 -35.82
CA THR A 20 6.81 7.93 -34.51
C THR A 20 6.02 6.98 -33.62
N THR A 21 6.70 6.15 -32.84
CA THR A 21 6.11 5.56 -31.64
C THR A 21 5.80 6.72 -30.70
N ALA A 22 4.55 7.19 -30.72
CA ALA A 22 4.02 7.99 -29.63
C ALA A 22 3.90 7.03 -28.44
N CYS A 23 4.86 7.10 -27.51
CA CYS A 23 4.66 6.57 -26.18
C CYS A 23 3.45 7.31 -25.61
N SER A 24 2.28 6.68 -25.62
CA SER A 24 1.14 7.19 -24.89
C SER A 24 1.36 6.83 -23.42
N ASP A 25 2.20 7.61 -22.75
CA ASP A 25 2.17 7.72 -21.30
C ASP A 25 0.89 8.52 -20.97
N SER A 26 -0.26 7.85 -21.07
CA SER A 26 -1.56 8.46 -20.79
C SER A 26 -1.85 8.38 -19.30
N GLY A 27 -0.96 8.96 -18.48
CA GLY A 27 -1.34 9.43 -17.16
C GLY A 27 -2.21 10.68 -17.35
N ALA A 28 -3.53 10.51 -17.45
CA ALA A 28 -4.44 11.64 -17.43
C ALA A 28 -4.11 12.49 -16.19
N PRO A 29 -4.08 13.84 -16.29
CA PRO A 29 -3.83 14.67 -15.12
C PRO A 29 -4.87 14.35 -14.05
N LEU A 30 -4.39 14.03 -12.85
CA LEU A 30 -5.24 13.76 -11.69
C LEU A 30 -6.13 14.98 -11.44
N ASP A 31 -7.44 14.77 -11.28
CA ASP A 31 -8.35 15.83 -10.84
C ASP A 31 -7.89 16.32 -9.45
N PRO A 32 -7.49 17.59 -9.30
CA PRO A 32 -7.04 18.13 -8.02
C PRO A 32 -8.17 18.27 -6.99
N ASN A 33 -9.44 18.16 -7.41
CA ASN A 33 -10.62 18.26 -6.55
C ASN A 33 -11.26 16.91 -6.25
N ALA A 34 -10.68 15.79 -6.71
CA ALA A 34 -11.19 14.47 -6.35
C ALA A 34 -11.04 14.24 -4.83
N GLU A 35 -12.05 13.61 -4.23
CA GLU A 35 -11.99 13.21 -2.83
C GLU A 35 -10.89 12.16 -2.63
N PRO A 36 -10.12 12.24 -1.53
CA PRO A 36 -9.12 11.23 -1.22
C PRO A 36 -9.79 9.91 -0.86
N THR A 37 -9.14 8.78 -1.16
CA THR A 37 -9.56 7.48 -0.63
C THR A 37 -9.42 7.48 0.88
N VAL A 38 -10.46 7.07 1.60
CA VAL A 38 -10.48 6.99 3.06
C VAL A 38 -10.57 5.54 3.54
N LEU A 39 -10.02 5.31 4.73
CA LEU A 39 -10.23 4.08 5.49
C LEU A 39 -11.67 4.05 6.02
N LEU A 40 -12.45 3.03 5.71
CA LEU A 40 -13.85 2.89 6.15
C LEU A 40 -14.02 2.04 7.40
N SER A 41 -13.33 0.91 7.48
CA SER A 41 -13.47 -0.04 8.58
C SER A 41 -12.17 -0.80 8.86
N VAL A 42 -11.96 -1.13 10.14
CA VAL A 42 -10.90 -2.01 10.62
C VAL A 42 -11.54 -3.02 11.56
N VAL A 43 -11.43 -4.31 11.22
CA VAL A 43 -11.96 -5.39 12.06
C VAL A 43 -10.80 -6.32 12.40
N PRO A 44 -10.52 -6.58 13.69
CA PRO A 44 -11.08 -5.91 14.88
C PRO A 44 -10.69 -4.43 14.97
N GLU A 45 -11.59 -3.59 15.49
CA GLU A 45 -11.27 -2.18 15.78
C GLU A 45 -10.21 -2.06 16.89
N GLY A 46 -9.53 -0.91 16.92
CA GLY A 46 -8.59 -0.57 17.99
C GLY A 46 -9.26 -0.55 19.36
N GLY A 47 -8.67 -1.24 20.32
CA GLY A 47 -9.18 -1.43 21.67
C GLY A 47 -10.14 -2.61 21.84
N ALA A 48 -10.43 -3.38 20.77
CA ALA A 48 -11.27 -4.57 20.89
C ALA A 48 -10.65 -5.60 21.84
N THR A 49 -11.47 -6.26 22.65
CA THR A 49 -11.06 -7.31 23.59
C THR A 49 -11.91 -8.56 23.41
N ASN A 50 -11.43 -9.70 23.91
CA ASN A 50 -12.08 -11.00 23.74
C ASN A 50 -12.35 -11.35 22.26
N VAL A 51 -11.46 -10.92 21.37
CA VAL A 51 -11.54 -11.24 19.94
C VAL A 51 -11.35 -12.75 19.75
N ASP A 52 -12.18 -13.37 18.92
CA ASP A 52 -12.04 -14.78 18.57
C ASP A 52 -10.70 -15.03 17.88
N ARG A 53 -10.01 -16.11 18.24
CA ARG A 53 -8.65 -16.43 17.75
C ARG A 53 -8.63 -16.84 16.27
N PHE A 54 -9.81 -17.08 15.69
CA PHE A 54 -10.07 -17.36 14.30
C PHE A 54 -10.85 -16.21 13.63
N ALA A 55 -11.08 -15.09 14.33
CA ALA A 55 -11.77 -13.95 13.76
C ALA A 55 -11.02 -13.48 12.50
N PRO A 56 -11.76 -13.13 11.42
CA PRO A 56 -11.13 -12.54 10.26
C PRO A 56 -10.59 -11.16 10.63
N ILE A 57 -9.43 -10.81 10.06
CA ILE A 57 -8.90 -9.46 10.11
C ILE A 57 -9.16 -8.82 8.74
N VAL A 58 -9.95 -7.76 8.72
CA VAL A 58 -10.49 -7.14 7.49
C VAL A 58 -10.37 -5.63 7.57
N ILE A 59 -9.92 -5.02 6.47
CA ILE A 59 -9.76 -3.58 6.32
C ILE A 59 -10.49 -3.16 5.05
N GLU A 60 -11.37 -2.17 5.13
CA GLU A 60 -12.13 -1.70 3.98
C GLU A 60 -11.84 -0.22 3.68
N PHE A 61 -11.79 0.10 2.40
CA PHE A 61 -11.57 1.45 1.86
C PHE A 61 -12.76 1.89 0.99
N ASP A 62 -12.98 3.20 0.91
CA ASP A 62 -14.10 3.77 0.16
C ASP A 62 -13.86 3.85 -1.37
N HIS A 63 -12.61 3.65 -1.78
CA HIS A 63 -12.18 3.63 -3.18
C HIS A 63 -11.08 2.59 -3.38
N GLU A 64 -10.91 2.19 -4.64
CA GLU A 64 -9.95 1.17 -5.02
C GLU A 64 -8.52 1.60 -4.70
N LEU A 65 -7.75 0.67 -4.15
CA LEU A 65 -6.32 0.75 -3.97
C LEU A 65 -5.59 0.37 -5.26
N MET A 66 -4.36 0.86 -5.39
CA MET A 66 -3.43 0.34 -6.38
C MET A 66 -3.11 -1.15 -6.09
N GLU A 67 -2.84 -1.94 -7.12
CA GLU A 67 -2.38 -3.31 -6.91
C GLU A 67 -1.06 -3.34 -6.13
N GLY A 68 -0.91 -4.32 -5.24
CA GLY A 68 0.28 -4.47 -4.38
C GLY A 68 0.20 -3.72 -3.05
N MET A 69 -0.85 -2.92 -2.81
CA MET A 69 -1.00 -2.19 -1.55
C MET A 69 -1.16 -3.10 -0.32
N GLN A 70 -1.52 -4.37 -0.49
CA GLN A 70 -1.52 -5.35 0.61
C GLN A 70 -0.13 -5.55 1.25
N ALA A 71 0.95 -5.22 0.55
CA ALA A 71 2.31 -5.25 1.09
C ALA A 71 2.60 -4.13 2.12
N PHE A 72 1.66 -3.19 2.29
CA PHE A 72 1.70 -2.12 3.28
C PHE A 72 0.78 -2.40 4.48
N ALA A 73 0.31 -3.63 4.64
CA ALA A 73 -0.41 -4.08 5.83
C ALA A 73 0.40 -5.18 6.54
N LEU A 74 0.51 -5.08 7.86
CA LEU A 74 1.16 -6.07 8.71
C LEU A 74 0.32 -6.36 9.95
N LEU A 75 0.52 -7.54 10.54
CA LEU A 75 0.00 -7.89 11.85
C LEU A 75 1.18 -8.27 12.75
N HIS A 76 1.30 -7.59 13.88
CA HIS A 76 2.32 -7.86 14.89
C HIS A 76 1.70 -8.46 16.14
N GLU A 77 2.38 -9.40 16.79
CA GLU A 77 2.06 -9.79 18.16
C GLU A 77 2.71 -8.78 19.14
N GLY A 78 1.88 -8.21 20.02
CA GLY A 78 2.26 -7.12 20.92
C GLY A 78 2.22 -5.76 20.24
N GLU A 79 3.30 -4.99 20.41
CA GLU A 79 3.47 -3.64 19.84
C GLU A 79 3.82 -3.69 18.34
N VAL A 80 3.78 -2.55 17.65
CA VAL A 80 4.12 -2.43 16.22
C VAL A 80 5.56 -2.89 15.87
N THR A 81 6.48 -2.91 16.84
CA THR A 81 7.84 -3.46 16.66
C THR A 81 7.96 -4.92 17.07
N GLY A 82 6.86 -5.55 17.45
CA GLY A 82 6.80 -6.96 17.81
C GLY A 82 7.02 -7.88 16.61
N PRO A 83 7.17 -9.19 16.86
CA PRO A 83 7.27 -10.17 15.79
C PRO A 83 6.02 -10.11 14.90
N GLU A 84 6.23 -10.17 13.59
CA GLU A 84 5.15 -10.31 12.63
C GLU A 84 4.49 -11.69 12.79
N VAL A 85 3.17 -11.72 12.68
CA VAL A 85 2.38 -12.95 12.70
C VAL A 85 2.45 -13.63 11.35
N ASP A 86 2.84 -14.90 11.32
CA ASP A 86 2.89 -15.69 10.08
C ASP A 86 1.49 -15.78 9.43
N GLY A 87 1.36 -15.19 8.24
CA GLY A 87 0.11 -15.14 7.49
C GLY A 87 0.27 -14.47 6.12
N SER A 88 -0.85 -14.17 5.48
CA SER A 88 -0.84 -13.40 4.24
C SER A 88 -1.96 -12.37 4.19
N TRP A 89 -1.62 -11.19 3.69
CA TRP A 89 -2.58 -10.16 3.30
C TRP A 89 -2.96 -10.35 1.84
N ALA A 90 -4.26 -10.33 1.56
CA ALA A 90 -4.80 -10.37 0.21
C ALA A 90 -5.64 -9.13 -0.06
N LEU A 91 -5.43 -8.52 -1.23
CA LEU A 91 -6.32 -7.50 -1.78
C LEU A 91 -7.47 -8.19 -2.50
N GLY A 92 -8.70 -7.89 -2.10
CA GLY A 92 -9.92 -8.40 -2.69
C GLY A 92 -10.06 -8.02 -4.17
N ALA A 93 -10.91 -8.74 -4.89
CA ALA A 93 -11.19 -8.46 -6.31
C ALA A 93 -11.84 -7.08 -6.53
N ASP A 94 -12.45 -6.52 -5.49
CA ASP A 94 -12.98 -5.15 -5.45
C ASP A 94 -11.89 -4.08 -5.33
N ARG A 95 -10.63 -4.48 -5.10
CA ARG A 95 -9.47 -3.62 -4.77
C ARG A 95 -9.73 -2.66 -3.60
N ARG A 96 -10.70 -2.95 -2.74
CA ARG A 96 -11.14 -2.08 -1.65
C ARG A 96 -11.06 -2.77 -0.30
N THR A 97 -10.89 -4.08 -0.29
CA THR A 97 -10.88 -4.89 0.93
C THR A 97 -9.54 -5.59 1.07
N LEU A 98 -8.84 -5.38 2.19
CA LEU A 98 -7.69 -6.18 2.58
C LEU A 98 -8.14 -7.23 3.61
N VAL A 99 -7.73 -8.47 3.41
CA VAL A 99 -8.00 -9.57 4.34
C VAL A 99 -6.69 -10.22 4.74
N PHE A 100 -6.48 -10.37 6.05
CA PHE A 100 -5.37 -11.16 6.56
C PHE A 100 -5.82 -12.57 6.93
N THR A 101 -5.06 -13.56 6.47
CA THR A 101 -5.25 -14.97 6.81
C THR A 101 -4.03 -15.47 7.58
N PRO A 102 -4.12 -15.63 8.92
CA PRO A 102 -3.08 -16.27 9.71
C PRO A 102 -2.85 -17.71 9.26
N THR A 103 -1.59 -18.18 9.30
CA THR A 103 -1.25 -19.59 9.03
C THR A 103 -1.64 -20.53 10.17
N ALA A 104 -1.79 -19.98 11.39
CA ALA A 104 -2.25 -20.66 12.58
C ALA A 104 -3.19 -19.75 13.39
N PRO A 105 -4.05 -20.30 14.26
CA PRO A 105 -4.91 -19.50 15.14
C PRO A 105 -4.07 -18.57 16.01
N LEU A 106 -4.59 -17.36 16.28
CA LEU A 106 -3.91 -16.41 17.14
C LEU A 106 -3.74 -16.95 18.56
N SER A 107 -2.69 -16.52 19.26
CA SER A 107 -2.41 -16.87 20.64
C SER A 107 -3.55 -16.40 21.55
N PRO A 108 -3.97 -17.18 22.56
CA PRO A 108 -5.00 -16.77 23.50
C PRO A 108 -4.49 -15.70 24.47
N ASN A 109 -5.36 -14.77 24.86
CA ASN A 109 -5.04 -13.67 25.79
C ASN A 109 -3.80 -12.86 25.35
N ALA A 110 -3.60 -12.70 24.05
CA ALA A 110 -2.49 -11.97 23.47
C ALA A 110 -2.99 -10.68 22.82
N THR A 111 -2.17 -9.64 22.90
CA THR A 111 -2.41 -8.39 22.18
C THR A 111 -1.78 -8.48 20.79
N TYR A 112 -2.49 -7.98 19.80
CA TYR A 112 -2.02 -7.85 18.42
C TYR A 112 -2.15 -6.42 17.97
N THR A 113 -1.31 -6.02 17.02
CA THR A 113 -1.32 -4.69 16.41
C THR A 113 -1.38 -4.83 14.89
N ILE A 114 -2.49 -4.39 14.30
CA ILE A 114 -2.62 -4.20 12.86
C ILE A 114 -1.88 -2.92 12.50
N HIS A 115 -1.02 -2.96 11.50
CA HIS A 115 -0.27 -1.80 11.02
C HIS A 115 -0.59 -1.54 9.54
N LEU A 116 -1.21 -0.39 9.27
CA LEU A 116 -1.46 0.11 7.92
C LEU A 116 -0.43 1.18 7.57
N GLY A 117 0.35 0.96 6.52
CA GLY A 117 1.43 1.84 6.10
C GLY A 117 0.95 3.17 5.54
N GLY A 118 1.67 4.24 5.87
CA GLY A 118 1.32 5.61 5.49
C GLY A 118 1.53 5.94 4.02
N ALA A 119 2.14 5.05 3.24
CA ALA A 119 2.42 5.24 1.82
C ALA A 119 1.43 4.52 0.89
N MET A 120 0.36 3.96 1.44
CA MET A 120 -0.71 3.35 0.65
C MET A 120 -1.27 4.35 -0.37
N LYS A 121 -1.50 3.88 -1.60
CA LYS A 121 -2.03 4.66 -2.71
C LYS A 121 -3.34 4.10 -3.24
N ASP A 122 -4.23 5.00 -3.64
CA ASP A 122 -5.41 4.67 -4.42
C ASP A 122 -5.04 4.23 -5.85
N ALA A 123 -6.04 3.75 -6.60
CA ALA A 123 -5.89 3.32 -7.99
C ALA A 123 -5.42 4.45 -8.94
N ASN A 124 -5.47 5.70 -8.51
CA ASN A 124 -5.00 6.88 -9.24
C ASN A 124 -3.61 7.36 -8.76
N GLY A 125 -2.98 6.69 -7.79
CA GLY A 125 -1.69 7.07 -7.23
C GLY A 125 -1.73 8.16 -6.15
N ARG A 126 -2.90 8.52 -5.61
CA ARG A 126 -3.07 9.46 -4.49
C ARG A 126 -2.89 8.76 -3.15
N ASP A 127 -2.40 9.48 -2.14
CA ASP A 127 -2.31 8.97 -0.77
C ASP A 127 -3.68 8.59 -0.20
N VAL A 128 -3.74 7.48 0.52
CA VAL A 128 -4.91 7.08 1.31
C VAL A 128 -4.96 7.89 2.61
N ASN A 129 -6.11 8.50 2.89
CA ASN A 129 -6.38 9.22 4.12
C ASN A 129 -6.82 8.25 5.23
N LEU A 130 -5.87 7.79 6.03
CA LEU A 130 -6.13 6.95 7.20
C LEU A 130 -6.74 7.72 8.38
N GLN A 131 -6.53 9.04 8.44
CA GLN A 131 -6.88 9.88 9.59
C GLN A 131 -8.38 10.06 9.76
N GLU A 132 -9.11 10.20 8.65
CA GLU A 132 -10.49 10.69 8.66
C GLU A 132 -11.43 9.85 9.51
N HIS A 133 -11.24 8.53 9.51
CA HIS A 133 -12.01 7.61 10.35
C HIS A 133 -11.15 6.78 11.29
N GLY A 134 -9.84 6.67 11.04
CA GLY A 134 -8.96 5.80 11.82
C GLY A 134 -8.93 6.11 13.31
N ASP A 135 -8.88 7.40 13.70
CA ASP A 135 -8.89 7.82 15.11
C ASP A 135 -10.18 7.39 15.82
N HIS A 136 -11.31 7.41 15.12
CA HIS A 136 -12.60 7.02 15.67
C HIS A 136 -12.72 5.50 15.88
N MET A 137 -11.90 4.71 15.17
CA MET A 137 -11.80 3.26 15.30
C MET A 137 -10.65 2.83 16.22
N GLY A 138 -10.16 3.72 17.10
CA GLY A 138 -9.08 3.43 18.04
C GLY A 138 -7.69 3.35 17.41
N GLY A 139 -7.52 3.89 16.20
CA GLY A 139 -6.24 4.00 15.52
C GLY A 139 -5.31 5.00 16.20
N THR A 140 -4.00 4.73 16.14
CA THR A 140 -2.96 5.67 16.57
C THR A 140 -1.84 5.73 15.53
N TRP A 141 -1.20 6.88 15.37
CA TRP A 141 -0.09 7.00 14.43
C TRP A 141 1.15 6.27 14.93
N ALA A 142 1.73 5.41 14.08
CA ALA A 142 3.03 4.81 14.27
C ALA A 142 4.12 5.89 14.19
N SER A 143 4.48 6.45 15.35
CA SER A 143 5.49 7.49 15.46
C SER A 143 6.92 6.93 15.38
N PRO A 144 7.93 7.74 15.02
CA PRO A 144 9.33 7.33 15.10
C PRO A 144 9.72 6.79 16.47
N GLY A 145 9.19 7.38 17.55
CA GLY A 145 9.45 6.90 18.92
C GLY A 145 8.93 5.48 19.17
N MET A 146 7.76 5.13 18.63
CA MET A 146 7.22 3.77 18.69
C MET A 146 8.06 2.79 17.87
N MET A 147 8.57 3.24 16.73
CA MET A 147 9.46 2.45 15.86
C MET A 147 10.93 2.41 16.35
N GLY A 148 11.23 2.93 17.55
CA GLY A 148 12.58 2.97 18.11
C GLY A 148 13.52 4.02 17.52
N ALA A 149 13.04 4.85 16.58
CA ALA A 149 13.74 5.99 16.01
C ALA A 149 13.56 7.24 16.91
N GLY A 150 14.22 7.24 18.08
CA GLY A 150 14.24 8.38 18.99
C GLY A 150 15.21 9.52 18.56
N PRO A 151 15.10 10.74 19.11
CA PRO A 151 15.88 11.92 18.71
C PRO A 151 17.39 11.86 19.01
N GLN A 152 17.87 10.78 19.63
CA GLN A 152 19.26 10.61 20.04
C GLN A 152 19.71 9.19 19.71
N GLY A 153 20.37 9.03 18.58
CA GLY A 153 21.09 7.79 18.29
C GLY A 153 21.19 7.49 16.81
N GLY A 154 22.27 7.95 16.19
CA GLY A 154 22.83 7.32 14.98
C GLY A 154 23.35 5.93 15.30
N GLY A 155 22.44 5.01 15.67
CA GLY A 155 22.71 3.60 15.84
C GLY A 155 22.24 2.87 14.59
N THR A 156 23.18 2.34 13.83
CA THR A 156 22.93 1.39 12.75
C THR A 156 22.05 0.24 13.27
N MET A 157 20.79 0.13 12.82
CA MET A 157 19.96 -1.04 13.07
C MET A 157 20.48 -2.22 12.24
N GLY A 158 21.46 -2.92 12.79
CA GLY A 158 21.88 -4.25 12.35
C GLY A 158 21.32 -5.29 13.31
N GLY A 159 20.46 -6.18 12.80
CA GLY A 159 20.08 -7.42 13.47
C GLY A 159 18.58 -7.68 13.51
N ALA A 160 18.09 -8.46 12.55
CA ALA A 160 16.84 -9.22 12.57
C ALA A 160 15.50 -8.50 12.26
N MET A 161 15.51 -7.49 11.39
CA MET A 161 14.34 -7.23 10.52
C MET A 161 14.70 -7.80 9.15
N ASN A 162 13.97 -8.81 8.68
CA ASN A 162 14.20 -9.37 7.34
C ASN A 162 13.96 -8.22 6.34
N GLY A 163 15.04 -7.75 5.74
CA GLY A 163 15.21 -6.38 5.25
C GLY A 163 14.48 -6.03 3.96
N GLU A 164 13.19 -6.30 3.86
CA GLU A 164 12.40 -6.02 2.65
C GLU A 164 11.15 -5.15 2.91
N HIS A 165 10.68 -5.03 4.16
CA HIS A 165 9.34 -4.48 4.41
C HIS A 165 9.21 -3.30 5.37
N THR A 166 10.28 -2.65 5.87
CA THR A 166 10.12 -1.39 6.66
C THR A 166 11.18 -0.32 6.37
N GLY A 167 11.84 -0.39 5.21
CA GLY A 167 12.80 0.62 4.77
C GLY A 167 12.14 1.69 3.89
N THR A 168 12.23 2.97 4.28
CA THR A 168 11.93 4.21 3.51
C THR A 168 10.58 4.36 2.79
N GLY A 169 9.83 3.28 2.57
CA GLY A 169 8.61 3.23 1.77
C GLY A 169 7.34 3.22 2.58
N TRP A 170 7.39 3.05 3.91
CA TRP A 170 6.20 3.02 4.79
C TRP A 170 5.83 4.38 5.38
N GLY A 171 6.75 5.34 5.25
CA GLY A 171 6.56 6.68 5.78
C GLY A 171 5.43 7.40 5.05
N HIS A 172 4.49 7.96 5.80
CA HIS A 172 3.52 8.89 5.26
C HIS A 172 4.24 10.15 4.76
N ALA A 173 3.91 10.57 3.54
CA ALA A 173 4.69 11.54 2.78
C ALA A 173 4.84 12.91 3.46
N THR A 174 3.95 13.28 4.39
CA THR A 174 3.87 14.65 4.93
C THR A 174 3.98 14.79 6.44
N ASN A 175 3.83 13.71 7.22
CA ASN A 175 3.80 13.79 8.69
C ASN A 175 4.92 13.00 9.39
N GLY A 176 5.77 12.28 8.64
CA GLY A 176 6.90 11.52 9.18
C GLY A 176 6.52 10.30 10.04
N SER A 177 5.22 9.96 10.10
CA SER A 177 4.74 8.70 10.69
C SER A 177 4.97 7.54 9.73
N TYR A 178 4.91 6.31 10.25
CA TYR A 178 4.99 5.08 9.46
C TYR A 178 3.62 4.50 9.11
N GLY A 179 2.56 5.31 9.21
CA GLY A 179 1.17 4.87 9.05
C GLY A 179 0.42 4.77 10.38
N MET A 180 -0.73 4.10 10.38
CA MET A 180 -1.63 4.00 11.52
C MET A 180 -1.72 2.57 12.03
N VAL A 181 -1.82 2.41 13.35
CA VAL A 181 -1.89 1.13 14.03
C VAL A 181 -3.17 0.97 14.84
N PHE A 182 -3.69 -0.25 14.89
CA PHE A 182 -4.92 -0.63 15.60
C PHE A 182 -4.63 -1.87 16.44
N SER A 183 -4.67 -1.73 17.76
CA SER A 183 -4.34 -2.84 18.67
C SER A 183 -5.59 -3.50 19.24
N PHE A 184 -5.62 -4.83 19.33
CA PHE A 184 -6.73 -5.59 19.91
C PHE A 184 -6.21 -6.77 20.74
N THR A 185 -7.06 -7.35 21.60
CA THR A 185 -6.69 -8.49 22.46
C THR A 185 -7.62 -9.68 22.22
N THR A 186 -7.02 -10.85 22.01
CA THR A 186 -7.75 -12.12 21.83
C THR A 186 -8.32 -12.65 23.14
N GLY A 187 -9.41 -13.41 23.03
CA GLY A 187 -9.97 -14.17 24.15
C GLY A 187 -9.14 -15.41 24.53
N SER A 188 -9.59 -16.09 25.60
CA SER A 188 -9.02 -17.34 26.10
C SER A 188 -9.24 -18.54 25.18
#